data_AF-A0A9E0DYW6-F1
#
_entry.id   AF-A0A9E0DYW6-F1
#
_cell.length_a   1.000
_cell.length_b   1.000
_cell.length_c   1.000
_cell.angle_alpha   90.00
_cell.angle_beta   90.00
_cell.angle_gamma   90.00
#
_symmetry.space_group_name_H-M   'P 1'
#
loop_
_entity.id
_entity.type
_entity.pdbx_description
1 polymer ?
#
loop_
_entity_poly.entity_id
_entity_poly.type
_entity_poly.pdbx_seq_one_letter_code
_entity_poly.pdbx_strand_id
1 'polypeptide(L)'
;MGTAGTLKARLNPLIERVGAGLFGVDQYADIFERLALAHGPAWLWRLLARRRLALEIAAAPLLFIHVPKNGGTSVKRALYKSDPGHASLRYYRLFFPSYLARAETFAIIREPTERFLSGYDFLMNGGGRDVRIQPGLMRRMRHVRTIDDFLDFLEAAHGNWLKVDTFARPQHWYVTDRAGVVRVRHLWLLEEAGERLPAFLADHGVPGLPHANRTQREQRALTAGQRGRLARLYAEDFLLYAALKARGGYSDALDGAPLSASSLRITSASTAS
;
A
#
# COMPACT_ATOMS: atom_id res chain seq x y z
N MET A 1 29.11 22.54 -15.43
CA MET A 1 28.03 21.51 -15.48
C MET A 1 26.91 21.80 -14.47
N GLY A 2 26.32 23.01 -14.43
CA GLY A 2 25.49 23.45 -13.29
C GLY A 2 24.13 24.11 -13.57
N THR A 3 23.65 24.14 -14.83
CA THR A 3 22.44 24.91 -15.21
C THR A 3 21.22 24.06 -15.55
N ALA A 4 21.41 22.85 -16.08
CA ALA A 4 20.30 21.96 -16.45
C ALA A 4 19.59 21.31 -15.23
N GLY A 5 20.33 21.02 -14.16
CA GLY A 5 19.76 20.45 -12.92
C GLY A 5 18.87 21.44 -12.16
N THR A 6 19.22 22.72 -12.17
CA THR A 6 18.52 23.82 -11.50
C THR A 6 17.23 24.21 -12.23
N LEU A 7 17.22 24.20 -13.57
CA LEU A 7 16.01 24.46 -14.35
C LEU A 7 14.99 23.30 -14.23
N LYS A 8 15.47 22.06 -14.27
CA LYS A 8 14.65 20.86 -14.07
C LYS A 8 14.02 20.84 -12.67
N ALA A 9 14.78 21.17 -11.63
CA ALA A 9 14.27 21.28 -10.26
C ALA A 9 13.23 22.40 -10.08
N ARG A 10 13.32 23.50 -10.84
CA ARG A 10 12.35 24.60 -10.82
C ARG A 10 11.06 24.30 -11.58
N LEU A 11 11.13 23.54 -12.68
CA LEU A 11 9.97 23.16 -13.48
C LEU A 11 9.22 21.95 -12.90
N ASN A 12 9.91 21.09 -12.15
CA ASN A 12 9.33 19.86 -11.60
C ASN A 12 8.06 20.09 -10.76
N PRO A 13 7.97 21.09 -9.86
CA PRO A 13 6.74 21.35 -9.09
C PRO A 13 5.57 21.87 -9.94
N LEU A 14 5.85 22.51 -11.08
CA LEU A 14 4.80 22.93 -12.02
C LEU A 14 4.28 21.73 -12.80
N ILE A 15 5.19 20.91 -13.34
CA ILE A 15 4.86 19.66 -14.05
C ILE A 15 4.04 18.74 -13.15
N GLU A 16 4.47 18.57 -11.90
CA GLU A 16 3.76 17.74 -10.93
C GLU A 16 2.35 18.25 -10.65
N ARG A 17 2.18 19.57 -10.47
CA ARG A 17 0.86 20.18 -10.24
C ARG A 17 -0.05 20.08 -11.46
N VAL A 18 0.46 20.39 -12.65
CA VAL A 18 -0.31 20.32 -13.90
C VAL A 18 -0.69 18.88 -14.20
N GLY A 19 0.25 17.95 -14.09
CA GLY A 19 -0.01 16.52 -14.28
C GLY A 19 -1.04 15.99 -13.29
N ALA A 20 -0.88 16.32 -12.00
CA ALA A 20 -1.85 15.92 -10.97
C ALA A 20 -3.26 16.46 -11.29
N GLY A 21 -3.37 17.72 -11.72
CA GLY A 21 -4.62 18.35 -12.16
C GLY A 21 -5.26 17.64 -13.36
N LEU A 22 -4.50 17.38 -14.42
CA LEU A 22 -4.99 16.72 -15.65
C LEU A 22 -5.54 15.32 -15.40
N PHE A 23 -4.92 14.56 -14.50
CA PHE A 23 -5.37 13.22 -14.14
C PHE A 23 -6.35 13.22 -12.96
N GLY A 24 -6.68 14.39 -12.41
CA GLY A 24 -7.59 14.53 -11.28
C GLY A 24 -7.12 13.84 -10.01
N VAL A 25 -5.80 13.78 -9.77
CA VAL A 25 -5.18 13.19 -8.58
C VAL A 25 -4.53 14.28 -7.73
N ASP A 26 -4.27 13.98 -6.45
CA ASP A 26 -3.66 14.97 -5.54
C ASP A 26 -2.15 14.79 -5.38
N GLN A 27 -1.62 13.62 -5.79
CA GLN A 27 -0.20 13.30 -5.76
C GLN A 27 0.26 12.90 -7.15
N TYR A 28 1.43 13.38 -7.60
CA TYR A 28 1.93 13.05 -8.93
C TYR A 28 2.13 11.54 -9.13
N ALA A 29 2.56 10.81 -8.09
CA ALA A 29 2.71 9.36 -8.14
C ALA A 29 1.38 8.63 -8.43
N ASP A 30 0.25 9.22 -8.04
CA ASP A 30 -1.08 8.64 -8.25
C ASP A 30 -1.57 8.72 -9.70
N ILE A 31 -0.90 9.48 -10.57
CA ILE A 31 -1.15 9.45 -12.02
C ILE A 31 -1.00 8.01 -12.51
N PHE A 32 0.06 7.32 -12.07
CA PHE A 32 0.36 5.96 -12.54
C PHE A 32 -0.60 4.93 -11.96
N GLU A 33 -1.06 5.12 -10.72
CA GLU A 33 -2.14 4.32 -10.13
C GLU A 33 -3.45 4.55 -10.90
N ARG A 34 -3.75 5.78 -11.29
CA ARG A 34 -4.93 6.08 -12.10
C ARG A 34 -4.87 5.44 -13.48
N LEU A 35 -3.72 5.49 -14.14
CA LEU A 35 -3.52 4.76 -15.40
C LEU A 35 -3.68 3.24 -15.20
N ALA A 36 -3.20 2.70 -14.08
CA ALA A 36 -3.37 1.30 -13.72
C ALA A 36 -4.83 0.93 -13.40
N LEU A 37 -5.72 1.90 -13.16
CA LEU A 37 -7.18 1.71 -13.04
C LEU A 37 -7.94 1.98 -14.34
N ALA A 38 -7.43 2.86 -15.20
CA ALA A 38 -8.12 3.27 -16.42
C ALA A 38 -8.32 2.11 -17.40
N HIS A 39 -9.53 2.01 -17.96
CA HIS A 39 -9.77 1.18 -19.13
C HIS A 39 -9.07 1.81 -20.34
N GLY A 40 -8.23 1.05 -21.04
CA GLY A 40 -7.49 1.57 -22.17
C GLY A 40 -6.32 0.67 -22.57
N PRO A 41 -5.71 0.92 -23.74
CA PRO A 41 -4.62 0.10 -24.24
C PRO A 41 -3.37 0.27 -23.38
N ALA A 42 -2.97 -0.81 -22.70
CA ALA A 42 -1.80 -0.81 -21.81
C ALA A 42 -0.51 -0.34 -22.50
N TRP A 43 -0.34 -0.64 -23.80
CA TRP A 43 0.81 -0.21 -24.59
C TRP A 43 0.93 1.31 -24.69
N LEU A 44 -0.20 2.04 -24.78
CA LEU A 44 -0.23 3.49 -24.87
C LEU A 44 0.26 4.10 -23.55
N TRP A 45 -0.25 3.61 -22.42
CA TRP A 45 0.18 4.07 -21.10
C TRP A 45 1.66 3.79 -20.84
N ARG A 46 2.18 2.66 -21.30
CA ARG A 46 3.62 2.33 -21.25
C ARG A 46 4.45 3.31 -22.10
N LEU A 47 4.00 3.59 -23.32
CA LEU A 47 4.67 4.49 -24.25
C LEU A 47 4.76 5.92 -23.70
N LEU A 48 3.67 6.40 -23.09
CA LEU A 48 3.58 7.76 -22.54
C LEU A 48 4.35 7.90 -21.21
N ALA A 49 4.24 6.92 -20.31
CA ALA A 49 4.85 7.03 -18.99
C ALA A 49 6.35 6.67 -18.95
N ARG A 50 6.84 5.84 -19.89
CA ARG A 50 8.24 5.38 -20.03
C ARG A 50 8.90 5.01 -18.70
N ARG A 51 8.17 4.30 -17.83
CA ARG A 51 8.63 3.93 -16.49
C ARG A 51 9.80 2.95 -16.58
N ARG A 52 10.78 3.12 -15.68
CA ARG A 52 11.91 2.20 -15.51
C ARG A 52 11.83 1.61 -14.11
N LEU A 53 12.12 0.32 -14.01
CA LEU A 53 12.27 -0.36 -12.73
C LEU A 53 13.73 -0.27 -12.31
N ALA A 54 14.01 -0.02 -11.03
CA ALA A 54 15.38 -0.02 -10.53
C ALA A 54 16.01 -1.40 -10.78
N LEU A 55 17.29 -1.44 -11.19
CA LEU A 55 17.95 -2.67 -11.63
C LEU A 55 17.95 -3.75 -10.53
N GLU A 56 18.12 -3.36 -9.27
CA GLU A 56 18.07 -4.29 -8.13
C GLU A 56 16.68 -4.91 -7.93
N ILE A 57 15.61 -4.13 -8.11
CA ILE A 57 14.24 -4.67 -8.04
C ILE A 57 14.01 -5.59 -9.24
N ALA A 58 14.41 -5.15 -10.44
CA ALA A 58 14.28 -5.96 -11.66
C ALA A 58 15.07 -7.28 -11.55
N ALA A 59 16.20 -7.32 -10.87
CA ALA A 59 16.98 -8.54 -10.67
C ALA A 59 16.42 -9.44 -9.55
N ALA A 60 15.69 -8.89 -8.58
CA ALA A 60 15.20 -9.64 -7.44
C ALA A 60 14.13 -10.68 -7.84
N PRO A 61 14.24 -11.94 -7.34
CA PRO A 61 13.21 -12.96 -7.55
C PRO A 61 11.94 -12.67 -6.74
N LEU A 62 12.06 -11.86 -5.68
CA LEU A 62 10.99 -11.52 -4.76
C LEU A 62 10.63 -10.02 -4.86
N LEU A 63 9.37 -9.73 -5.16
CA LEU A 63 8.79 -8.40 -5.22
C LEU A 63 7.95 -8.11 -3.98
N PHE A 64 8.38 -7.12 -3.19
CA PHE A 64 7.60 -6.61 -2.06
C PHE A 64 6.60 -5.55 -2.51
N ILE A 65 5.31 -5.86 -2.41
CA ILE A 65 4.23 -4.89 -2.57
C ILE A 65 4.08 -4.14 -1.24
N HIS A 66 4.75 -2.99 -1.16
CA HIS A 66 4.83 -2.21 0.08
C HIS A 66 3.52 -1.49 0.40
N VAL A 67 2.75 -2.05 1.33
CA VAL A 67 1.54 -1.41 1.88
C VAL A 67 1.91 -0.41 2.98
N PRO A 68 1.53 0.89 2.85
CA PRO A 68 1.82 1.90 3.86
C PRO A 68 1.24 1.53 5.23
N LYS A 69 2.03 1.83 6.28
CA LYS A 69 1.68 1.67 7.71
C LYS A 69 1.61 0.22 8.23
N ASN A 70 2.12 -0.74 7.45
CA ASN A 70 2.13 -2.17 7.80
C ASN A 70 3.49 -2.69 8.26
N GLY A 71 4.33 -1.84 8.84
CA GLY A 71 5.66 -2.26 9.34
C GLY A 71 6.69 -2.59 8.25
N GLY A 72 6.40 -2.30 6.98
CA GLY A 72 7.27 -2.66 5.86
C GLY A 72 8.56 -1.85 5.69
N THR A 73 8.82 -0.83 6.52
CA THR A 73 10.01 0.04 6.33
C THR A 73 11.32 -0.71 6.52
N SER A 74 11.40 -1.61 7.49
CA SER A 74 12.60 -2.45 7.71
C SER A 74 12.78 -3.47 6.59
N VAL A 75 11.69 -4.13 6.18
CA VAL A 75 11.68 -5.08 5.05
C VAL A 75 12.13 -4.40 3.76
N LYS A 76 11.59 -3.21 3.47
CA LYS A 76 11.98 -2.40 2.32
C LYS A 76 13.49 -2.10 2.30
N ARG A 77 14.06 -1.73 3.45
CA ARG A 77 15.49 -1.42 3.59
C ARG A 77 16.39 -2.64 3.45
N ALA A 78 15.91 -3.81 3.87
CA ALA A 78 16.65 -5.06 3.71
C ALA A 78 16.64 -5.56 2.25
N LEU A 79 15.52 -5.36 1.55
CA LEU A 79 15.34 -5.81 0.18
C LEU A 79 15.96 -4.90 -0.88
N TYR A 80 15.83 -3.58 -0.73
CA TYR A 80 16.14 -2.64 -1.80
C TYR A 80 16.99 -1.49 -1.27
N LYS A 81 18.02 -1.08 -2.03
CA LYS A 81 18.77 0.15 -1.74
C LYS A 81 17.98 1.40 -2.14
N SER A 82 17.15 1.27 -3.17
CA SER A 82 16.24 2.30 -3.67
C SER A 82 14.84 2.13 -3.07
N ASP A 83 14.13 3.23 -2.89
CA ASP A 83 12.73 3.18 -2.46
C ASP A 83 11.84 2.74 -3.65
N PRO A 84 11.21 1.54 -3.61
CA PRO A 84 10.23 1.15 -4.63
C PRO A 84 8.98 2.06 -4.65
N GLY A 85 8.79 2.87 -3.60
CA GLY A 85 7.58 3.66 -3.38
C GLY A 85 6.40 2.80 -2.93
N HIS A 86 5.21 3.39 -2.93
CA HIS A 86 3.96 2.71 -2.58
C HIS A 86 3.19 2.32 -3.84
N ALA A 87 3.78 1.45 -4.66
CA ALA A 87 3.15 0.98 -5.89
C ALA A 87 2.24 -0.23 -5.64
N SER A 88 1.03 -0.20 -6.20
CA SER A 88 0.13 -1.36 -6.19
C SER A 88 0.60 -2.45 -7.15
N LEU A 89 0.11 -3.67 -6.95
CA LEU A 89 0.33 -4.74 -7.91
C LEU A 89 -0.27 -4.42 -9.29
N ARG A 90 -1.34 -3.62 -9.38
CA ARG A 90 -1.88 -3.13 -10.65
C ARG A 90 -0.89 -2.25 -11.40
N TYR A 91 -0.15 -1.40 -10.68
CA TYR A 91 0.92 -0.60 -11.27
C TYR A 91 2.01 -1.50 -11.87
N TYR A 92 2.48 -2.51 -11.14
CA TYR A 92 3.48 -3.44 -11.67
C TYR A 92 2.96 -4.23 -12.87
N ARG A 93 1.71 -4.67 -12.83
CA ARG A 93 1.06 -5.38 -13.94
C ARG A 93 0.96 -4.50 -15.19
N LEU A 94 0.65 -3.21 -15.01
CA LEU A 94 0.60 -2.27 -16.12
C LEU A 94 2.00 -2.00 -16.67
N PHE A 95 2.97 -1.60 -15.86
CA PHE A 95 4.24 -1.06 -16.38
C PHE A 95 5.35 -2.10 -16.54
N PHE A 96 5.32 -3.21 -15.80
CA PHE A 96 6.39 -4.19 -15.74
C PHE A 96 5.86 -5.64 -15.80
N PRO A 97 5.00 -6.00 -16.78
CA PRO A 97 4.35 -7.31 -16.83
C PRO A 97 5.34 -8.48 -16.91
N SER A 98 6.41 -8.36 -17.70
CA SER A 98 7.40 -9.43 -17.88
C SER A 98 8.21 -9.70 -16.60
N TYR A 99 8.43 -8.66 -15.79
CA TYR A 99 9.04 -8.82 -14.47
C TYR A 99 8.06 -9.49 -13.51
N LEU A 100 6.82 -8.99 -13.45
CA LEU A 100 5.79 -9.53 -12.57
C LEU A 100 5.49 -11.02 -12.86
N ALA A 101 5.58 -11.45 -14.12
CA ALA A 101 5.34 -12.85 -14.51
C ALA A 101 6.40 -13.83 -13.99
N ARG A 102 7.61 -13.36 -13.65
CA ARG A 102 8.70 -14.23 -13.15
C ARG A 102 9.04 -14.00 -11.67
N ALA A 103 8.62 -12.88 -11.11
CA ALA A 103 8.89 -12.55 -9.72
C ALA A 103 7.76 -13.07 -8.82
N GLU A 104 8.14 -13.62 -7.68
CA GLU A 104 7.20 -13.97 -6.63
C GLU A 104 6.81 -12.69 -5.90
N THR A 105 5.53 -12.55 -5.55
CA THR A 105 5.05 -11.32 -4.89
C THR A 105 4.71 -11.60 -3.45
N PHE A 106 5.00 -10.64 -2.57
CA PHE A 106 4.53 -10.69 -1.20
C PHE A 106 4.14 -9.32 -0.67
N ALA A 107 3.25 -9.30 0.33
CA ALA A 107 2.89 -8.10 1.06
C ALA A 107 2.66 -8.41 2.54
N ILE A 108 2.81 -7.36 3.36
CA ILE A 108 2.46 -7.40 4.78
C ILE A 108 1.14 -6.64 4.94
N ILE A 109 0.20 -7.26 5.61
CA ILE A 109 -1.12 -6.76 5.99
C ILE A 109 -1.10 -6.55 7.51
N ARG A 110 -1.83 -5.55 7.99
CA ARG A 110 -1.95 -5.22 9.40
C ARG A 110 -3.42 -5.19 9.78
N GLU A 111 -3.73 -5.42 11.06
CA GLU A 111 -5.09 -5.22 11.56
C GLU A 111 -5.59 -3.80 11.17
N PRO A 112 -6.77 -3.66 10.53
CA PRO A 112 -7.18 -2.39 9.94
C PRO A 112 -7.32 -1.25 10.95
N THR A 113 -7.77 -1.53 12.18
CA THR A 113 -7.89 -0.52 13.25
C THR A 113 -6.53 0.02 13.67
N GLU A 114 -5.58 -0.88 13.93
CA GLU A 114 -4.21 -0.56 14.29
C GLU A 114 -3.48 0.23 13.20
N ARG A 115 -3.72 -0.16 11.94
CA ARG A 115 -3.21 0.55 10.77
C ARG A 115 -3.81 1.94 10.65
N PHE A 116 -5.14 2.07 10.77
CA PHE A 116 -5.84 3.36 10.73
C PHE A 116 -5.30 4.32 11.79
N LEU A 117 -5.22 3.87 13.03
CA LEU A 117 -4.66 4.66 14.12
C LEU A 117 -3.21 5.05 13.78
N SER A 118 -2.42 4.17 13.16
CA SER A 118 -1.03 4.48 12.78
C SER A 118 -0.94 5.56 11.70
N GLY A 119 -1.89 5.59 10.77
CA GLY A 119 -2.06 6.65 9.80
C GLY A 119 -2.47 7.98 10.47
N TYR A 120 -3.40 7.92 11.43
CA TYR A 120 -3.81 9.09 12.21
C TYR A 120 -2.65 9.71 12.99
N ASP A 121 -1.89 8.91 13.74
CA ASP A 121 -0.74 9.45 14.48
C ASP A 121 0.34 10.00 13.54
N PHE A 122 0.53 9.38 12.37
CA PHE A 122 1.45 9.91 11.34
C PHE A 122 0.99 11.27 10.82
N LEU A 123 -0.31 11.46 10.63
CA LEU A 123 -0.89 12.75 10.28
C LEU A 123 -0.64 13.80 11.37
N MET A 124 -0.98 13.47 12.62
CA MET A 124 -0.85 14.40 13.75
C MET A 124 0.61 14.82 14.02
N ASN A 125 1.56 13.93 13.73
CA ASN A 125 2.99 14.21 13.84
C ASN A 125 3.57 14.95 12.61
N GLY A 126 2.76 15.22 11.57
CA GLY A 126 3.23 15.82 10.32
C GLY A 126 4.14 14.90 9.49
N GLY A 127 4.18 13.61 9.81
CA GLY A 127 5.07 12.62 9.20
C GLY A 127 5.62 11.60 10.20
N GLY A 128 6.61 10.85 9.72
CA GLY A 128 7.41 9.92 10.50
C GLY A 128 8.86 10.38 10.53
N ARG A 129 9.73 9.60 11.18
CA ARG A 129 11.15 9.94 11.37
C ARG A 129 11.86 10.38 10.08
N ASP A 130 11.63 9.64 8.99
CA ASP A 130 12.36 9.81 7.73
C ASP A 130 11.49 10.39 6.59
N VAL A 131 10.20 10.61 6.83
CA VAL A 131 9.23 11.00 5.79
C VAL A 131 8.31 12.07 6.34
N ARG A 132 8.26 13.22 5.66
CA ARG A 132 7.31 14.29 5.97
C ARG A 132 6.08 14.19 5.09
N ILE A 133 4.94 14.61 5.61
CA ILE A 133 3.73 14.74 4.82
C ILE A 133 3.89 15.90 3.83
N GLN A 134 3.44 15.69 2.59
CA GLN A 134 3.50 16.71 1.56
C GLN A 134 2.69 17.96 1.98
N PRO A 135 3.21 19.19 1.79
CA PRO A 135 2.54 20.41 2.24
C PRO A 135 1.10 20.57 1.70
N GLY A 136 0.84 20.08 0.49
CA GLY A 136 -0.49 20.08 -0.11
C GLY A 136 -1.51 19.26 0.69
N LEU A 137 -1.13 18.06 1.15
CA LEU A 137 -1.98 17.24 2.00
C LEU A 137 -2.17 17.88 3.38
N MET A 138 -1.09 18.36 4.00
CA MET A 138 -1.18 19.04 5.30
C MET A 138 -2.19 20.18 5.30
N ARG A 139 -2.22 20.98 4.21
CA ARG A 139 -3.21 22.05 4.05
C ARG A 139 -4.64 21.53 3.88
N ARG A 140 -4.84 20.43 3.17
CA ARG A 140 -6.17 19.79 3.00
C ARG A 140 -6.69 19.21 4.31
N MET A 141 -5.79 18.65 5.12
CA MET A 141 -6.12 17.99 6.38
C MET A 141 -5.93 18.89 7.61
N ARG A 142 -5.74 20.21 7.44
CA ARG A 142 -5.46 21.16 8.54
C ARG A 142 -6.54 21.22 9.63
N HIS A 143 -7.75 20.78 9.29
CA HIS A 143 -8.92 20.75 10.18
C HIS A 143 -9.04 19.44 10.94
N VAL A 144 -8.27 18.42 10.59
CA VAL A 144 -8.28 17.13 11.28
C VAL A 144 -7.56 17.28 12.62
N ARG A 145 -8.31 17.24 13.72
CA ARG A 145 -7.80 17.34 15.09
C ARG A 145 -8.16 16.14 15.94
N THR A 146 -9.22 15.44 15.58
CA THR A 146 -9.77 14.27 16.27
C THR A 146 -9.89 13.08 15.32
N ILE A 147 -10.13 11.90 15.89
CA ILE A 147 -10.44 10.70 15.11
C ILE A 147 -11.70 10.91 14.27
N ASP A 148 -12.72 11.57 14.81
CA ASP A 148 -13.97 11.82 14.08
C ASP A 148 -13.75 12.75 12.89
N ASP A 149 -12.93 13.81 13.02
CA ASP A 149 -12.56 14.65 11.89
C ASP A 149 -11.83 13.86 10.80
N PHE A 150 -10.98 12.90 11.21
CA PHE A 150 -10.26 12.06 10.26
C PHE A 150 -11.19 11.08 9.55
N LEU A 151 -12.14 10.47 10.27
CA LEU A 151 -13.18 9.64 9.68
C LEU A 151 -14.06 10.44 8.73
N ASP A 152 -14.49 11.66 9.11
CA ASP A 152 -15.27 12.57 8.27
C ASP A 152 -14.53 12.87 6.95
N PHE A 153 -13.22 13.19 7.06
CA PHE A 153 -12.37 13.42 5.89
C PHE A 153 -12.31 12.20 4.96
N LEU A 154 -12.18 11.00 5.51
CA LEU A 154 -12.11 9.77 4.72
C LEU A 154 -13.45 9.39 4.10
N GLU A 155 -14.56 9.60 4.82
CA GLU A 155 -15.91 9.41 4.30
C GLU A 155 -16.21 10.37 3.15
N ALA A 156 -15.78 11.62 3.24
CA ALA A 156 -15.91 12.60 2.16
C ALA A 156 -15.10 12.20 0.91
N ALA A 157 -14.00 11.45 1.08
CA ALA A 157 -13.18 10.93 -0.01
C ALA A 157 -13.54 9.49 -0.43
N HIS A 158 -14.51 8.86 0.23
CA HIS A 158 -14.85 7.47 0.02
C HIS A 158 -15.24 7.21 -1.45
N GLY A 159 -14.74 6.10 -2.01
CA GLY A 159 -14.89 5.79 -3.43
C GLY A 159 -13.87 6.47 -4.36
N ASN A 160 -13.06 7.42 -3.86
CA ASN A 160 -11.95 7.99 -4.61
C ASN A 160 -10.66 8.05 -3.78
N TRP A 161 -10.05 6.88 -3.57
CA TRP A 161 -8.81 6.75 -2.80
C TRP A 161 -7.56 7.40 -3.42
N LEU A 162 -7.66 7.98 -4.62
CA LEU A 162 -6.64 8.84 -5.22
C LEU A 162 -6.65 10.27 -4.66
N LYS A 163 -7.67 10.59 -3.83
CA LYS A 163 -7.80 11.86 -3.11
C LYS A 163 -7.30 11.78 -1.68
N VAL A 164 -7.00 10.59 -1.18
CA VAL A 164 -6.34 10.42 0.11
C VAL A 164 -4.88 10.07 -0.11
N ASP A 165 -4.04 10.43 0.86
CA ASP A 165 -2.65 10.00 0.84
C ASP A 165 -2.53 8.49 1.06
N THR A 166 -1.45 7.92 0.53
CA THR A 166 -1.05 6.52 0.67
C THR A 166 -1.18 5.96 2.10
N PHE A 167 -0.87 6.74 3.15
CA PHE A 167 -1.00 6.22 4.53
C PHE A 167 -2.44 5.91 4.95
N ALA A 168 -3.43 6.52 4.29
CA ALA A 168 -4.86 6.33 4.55
C ALA A 168 -5.56 5.49 3.47
N ARG A 169 -4.92 5.24 2.33
CA ARG A 169 -5.47 4.37 1.28
C ARG A 169 -5.69 2.94 1.82
N PRO A 170 -6.76 2.22 1.48
CA PRO A 170 -6.97 0.86 1.99
C PRO A 170 -5.86 -0.12 1.55
N GLN A 171 -5.65 -1.17 2.34
CA GLN A 171 -4.65 -2.21 2.10
C GLN A 171 -4.98 -3.04 0.87
N HIS A 172 -6.26 -3.38 0.68
CA HIS A 172 -6.70 -4.15 -0.49
C HIS A 172 -6.38 -3.43 -1.81
N TRP A 173 -6.28 -2.09 -1.80
CA TRP A 173 -5.87 -1.31 -2.97
C TRP A 173 -4.57 -1.83 -3.58
N TYR A 174 -3.62 -2.22 -2.73
CA TYR A 174 -2.27 -2.56 -3.18
C TYR A 174 -2.19 -4.00 -3.69
N VAL A 175 -3.01 -4.90 -3.14
CA VAL A 175 -2.86 -6.35 -3.32
C VAL A 175 -3.90 -6.97 -4.26
N THR A 176 -4.91 -6.21 -4.68
CA THR A 176 -5.98 -6.67 -5.57
C THR A 176 -5.87 -6.10 -6.99
N ASP A 177 -6.50 -6.76 -7.95
CA ASP A 177 -6.79 -6.17 -9.24
C ASP A 177 -8.07 -5.30 -9.22
N ARG A 178 -8.50 -4.83 -10.41
CA ARG A 178 -9.66 -3.94 -10.55
C ARG A 178 -10.98 -4.62 -10.21
N ALA A 179 -11.03 -5.95 -10.26
CA ALA A 179 -12.22 -6.74 -9.93
C ALA A 179 -12.25 -7.11 -8.44
N GLY A 180 -11.35 -6.55 -7.61
CA GLY A 180 -11.26 -6.86 -6.19
C GLY A 180 -10.68 -8.24 -5.90
N VAL A 181 -10.03 -8.86 -6.88
CA VAL A 181 -9.42 -10.19 -6.72
C VAL A 181 -7.99 -10.04 -6.25
N VAL A 182 -7.62 -10.75 -5.18
CA VAL A 182 -6.26 -10.79 -4.67
C VAL A 182 -5.33 -11.39 -5.72
N ARG A 183 -4.16 -10.77 -5.87
CA ARG A 183 -3.17 -11.08 -6.90
C ARG A 183 -1.73 -11.04 -6.37
N VAL A 184 -1.57 -10.82 -5.07
CA VAL A 184 -0.30 -10.99 -4.38
C VAL A 184 -0.23 -12.42 -3.91
N ARG A 185 0.88 -13.10 -4.20
CA ARG A 185 1.08 -14.51 -3.89
C ARG A 185 1.15 -14.70 -2.38
N HIS A 186 2.15 -14.15 -1.71
CA HIS A 186 2.31 -14.34 -0.25
C HIS A 186 1.80 -13.15 0.56
N LEU A 187 0.85 -13.40 1.45
CA LEU A 187 0.32 -12.39 2.35
C LEU A 187 0.60 -12.75 3.80
N TRP A 188 1.12 -11.78 4.56
CA TRP A 188 1.52 -11.94 5.95
C TRP A 188 0.78 -10.96 6.85
N LEU A 189 0.27 -11.39 8.01
CA LEU A 189 -0.17 -10.48 9.05
C LEU A 189 1.02 -10.00 9.86
N LEU A 190 1.17 -8.69 10.01
CA LEU A 190 2.24 -8.07 10.79
C LEU A 190 2.26 -8.61 12.23
N GLU A 191 1.09 -8.81 12.82
CA GLU A 191 0.92 -9.26 14.20
C GLU A 191 1.33 -10.72 14.42
N GLU A 192 1.41 -11.52 13.36
CA GLU A 192 1.69 -12.97 13.43
C GLU A 192 2.94 -13.40 12.65
N ALA A 193 3.52 -12.50 11.85
CA ALA A 193 4.66 -12.81 11.01
C ALA A 193 5.86 -13.31 11.83
N GLY A 194 6.09 -12.73 13.02
CA GLY A 194 7.14 -13.15 13.95
C GLY A 194 8.47 -13.43 13.26
N GLU A 195 9.10 -14.56 13.62
CA GLU A 195 10.33 -15.07 12.99
C GLU A 195 10.07 -15.76 11.63
N ARG A 196 8.81 -16.07 11.28
CA ARG A 196 8.46 -16.74 10.02
C ARG A 196 8.70 -15.85 8.81
N LEU A 197 8.47 -14.54 8.93
CA LEU A 197 8.74 -13.60 7.84
C LEU A 197 10.26 -13.42 7.59
N PRO A 198 11.12 -13.18 8.60
CA PRO A 198 12.57 -13.24 8.43
C PRO A 198 13.06 -14.55 7.80
N ALA A 199 12.55 -15.71 8.24
CA ALA A 199 12.90 -17.01 7.67
C ALA A 199 12.51 -17.10 6.18
N PHE A 200 11.27 -16.73 5.83
CA PHE A 200 10.83 -16.65 4.43
C PHE A 200 11.74 -15.74 3.60
N LEU A 201 12.09 -14.56 4.11
CA LEU A 201 12.98 -13.64 3.41
C LEU A 201 14.40 -14.23 3.22
N ALA A 202 14.93 -14.92 4.23
CA ALA A 202 16.22 -15.59 4.15
C ALA A 202 16.23 -16.70 3.08
N ASP A 203 15.16 -17.50 3.00
CA ASP A 203 14.99 -18.54 1.98
C ASP A 203 14.97 -17.95 0.54
N HIS A 204 14.65 -16.66 0.40
CA HIS A 204 14.67 -15.93 -0.87
C HIS A 204 15.94 -15.09 -1.08
N GLY A 205 16.99 -15.37 -0.30
CA GLY A 205 18.31 -14.71 -0.44
C GLY A 205 18.36 -13.29 0.11
N VAL A 206 17.38 -12.88 0.93
CA VAL A 206 17.36 -11.56 1.56
C VAL A 206 18.09 -11.64 2.90
N PRO A 207 19.08 -10.76 3.16
CA PRO A 207 19.77 -10.76 4.44
C PRO A 207 18.79 -10.48 5.59
N GLY A 208 19.06 -11.08 6.76
CA GLY A 208 18.19 -11.03 7.93
C GLY A 208 17.70 -9.62 8.28
N LEU A 209 16.44 -9.52 8.69
CA LEU A 209 15.85 -8.24 9.07
C LEU A 209 16.50 -7.72 10.36
N PRO A 210 17.07 -6.50 10.37
CA PRO A 210 17.46 -5.89 11.64
C PRO A 210 16.21 -5.75 12.51
N HIS A 211 16.33 -6.08 13.79
CA HIS A 211 15.22 -5.98 14.75
C HIS A 211 14.70 -4.55 14.73
N ALA A 212 13.59 -4.32 14.03
CA ALA A 212 13.09 -2.99 13.80
C ALA A 212 12.36 -2.56 15.06
N ASN A 213 12.83 -1.48 15.68
CA ASN A 213 12.20 -0.92 16.87
C ASN A 213 10.69 -0.78 16.66
N ARG A 214 9.93 -1.56 17.44
CA ARG A 214 8.48 -1.41 17.54
C ARG A 214 8.25 0.01 18.04
N THR A 215 7.65 0.85 17.21
CA THR A 215 7.34 2.21 17.63
C THR A 215 6.35 2.08 18.79
N GLN A 216 6.77 2.45 20.00
CA GLN A 216 5.85 2.53 21.13
C GLN A 216 4.77 3.54 20.74
N ARG A 217 3.53 3.06 20.73
CA ARG A 217 2.35 3.89 20.47
C ARG A 217 1.46 3.80 21.67
N GLU A 218 0.84 4.91 22.01
CA GLU A 218 -0.31 4.92 22.91
C GLU A 218 -1.38 4.01 22.31
N GLN A 219 -1.81 3.01 23.07
CA GLN A 219 -2.94 2.19 22.68
C GLN A 219 -4.21 3.04 22.83
N ARG A 220 -4.67 3.62 21.72
CA ARG A 220 -5.93 4.38 21.68
C ARG A 220 -7.06 3.44 21.27
N ALA A 221 -8.02 3.23 22.15
CA ALA A 221 -9.23 2.49 21.81
C ALA A 221 -10.21 3.38 21.02
N LEU A 222 -10.75 2.86 19.91
CA LEU A 222 -11.86 3.50 19.21
C LEU A 222 -13.18 3.26 19.96
N THR A 223 -14.08 4.24 19.94
CA THR A 223 -15.46 4.05 20.39
C THR A 223 -16.19 3.05 19.48
N ALA A 224 -17.31 2.49 19.94
CA ALA A 224 -18.13 1.59 19.13
C ALA A 224 -18.61 2.27 17.82
N GLY A 225 -18.99 3.54 17.89
CA GLY A 225 -19.39 4.34 16.72
C GLY A 225 -18.26 4.51 15.71
N GLN A 226 -17.07 4.92 16.18
CA GLN A 226 -15.87 5.07 15.34
C GLN A 226 -15.46 3.75 14.69
N ARG A 227 -15.50 2.65 15.44
CA ARG A 227 -15.21 1.31 14.91
C ARG A 227 -16.21 0.91 13.81
N GLY A 228 -17.50 1.20 13.99
CA GLY A 228 -18.52 0.93 12.98
C GLY A 228 -18.32 1.74 11.69
N ARG A 229 -17.94 3.01 11.80
CA ARG A 229 -17.56 3.86 10.66
C ARG A 229 -16.35 3.31 9.93
N LEU A 230 -15.30 2.96 10.68
CA LEU A 230 -14.08 2.38 10.13
C LEU A 230 -14.33 1.06 9.40
N ALA A 231 -15.15 0.17 9.99
CA ALA A 231 -15.51 -1.11 9.39
C ALA A 231 -16.24 -0.96 8.05
N ARG A 232 -17.04 0.10 7.87
CA ARG A 232 -17.68 0.41 6.59
C ARG A 232 -16.68 0.97 5.58
N LEU A 233 -15.82 1.89 6.00
CA LEU A 233 -14.81 2.52 5.13
C LEU A 233 -13.77 1.54 4.58
N TYR A 234 -13.39 0.54 5.38
CA TYR A 234 -12.32 -0.41 5.08
C TYR A 234 -12.82 -1.86 5.09
N ALA A 235 -14.06 -2.10 4.65
CA ALA A 235 -14.72 -3.40 4.73
C ALA A 235 -13.89 -4.53 4.11
N GLU A 236 -13.31 -4.31 2.93
CA GLU A 236 -12.46 -5.29 2.24
C GLU A 236 -11.13 -5.55 2.96
N ASP A 237 -10.58 -4.55 3.66
CA ASP A 237 -9.39 -4.76 4.49
C ASP A 237 -9.71 -5.64 5.71
N PHE A 238 -10.88 -5.46 6.33
CA PHE A 238 -11.35 -6.32 7.41
C PHE A 238 -11.59 -7.75 6.94
N LEU A 239 -12.17 -7.91 5.75
CA LEU A 239 -12.33 -9.22 5.10
C LEU A 239 -10.99 -9.90 4.83
N LEU A 240 -10.04 -9.17 4.23
CA LEU A 240 -8.68 -9.65 3.96
C LEU A 240 -7.96 -10.07 5.26
N TYR A 241 -8.03 -9.22 6.29
CA TYR A 241 -7.43 -9.49 7.59
C TYR A 241 -8.03 -10.75 8.23
N ALA A 242 -9.36 -10.87 8.27
CA ALA A 242 -10.04 -12.03 8.84
C ALA A 242 -9.67 -13.33 8.10
N ALA A 243 -9.59 -13.29 6.77
CA ALA A 243 -9.21 -14.43 5.96
C ALA A 243 -7.78 -14.91 6.24
N LEU A 244 -6.83 -13.99 6.44
CA LEU A 244 -5.45 -14.30 6.82
C LEU A 244 -5.37 -14.79 8.27
N LYS A 245 -6.12 -14.18 9.18
CA LYS A 245 -6.17 -14.57 10.59
C LYS A 245 -6.66 -16.01 10.75
N ALA A 246 -7.69 -16.40 9.99
CA ALA A 246 -8.19 -17.78 9.95
C ALA A 246 -7.17 -18.80 9.42
N ARG A 247 -6.09 -18.35 8.76
CA ARG A 247 -5.03 -19.16 8.19
C ARG A 247 -3.71 -19.07 8.99
N GLY A 248 -3.76 -18.60 10.23
CA GLY A 248 -2.57 -18.46 11.08
C GLY A 248 -1.60 -17.39 10.56
N GLY A 249 -2.15 -16.30 10.01
CA GLY A 249 -1.40 -15.08 9.74
C GLY A 249 -0.53 -15.12 8.49
N TYR A 250 -0.64 -16.16 7.68
CA TYR A 250 0.02 -16.31 6.40
C TYR A 250 -0.90 -17.00 5.40
N SER A 251 -0.85 -16.59 4.12
CA SER A 251 -1.45 -17.37 3.05
C SER A 251 -0.80 -17.10 1.70
N ASP A 252 -0.59 -18.16 0.93
CA ASP A 252 -0.36 -18.15 -0.52
C ASP A 252 -1.59 -18.53 -1.34
N ALA A 253 -2.58 -19.16 -0.71
CA ALA A 253 -3.83 -19.61 -1.33
C ALA A 253 -4.88 -18.49 -1.58
N LEU A 254 -4.59 -17.23 -1.22
CA LEU A 254 -5.50 -16.13 -1.49
C LEU A 254 -5.32 -15.54 -2.89
N ASP A 255 -4.23 -15.82 -3.60
CA ASP A 255 -4.11 -15.40 -5.00
C ASP A 255 -5.24 -16.05 -5.83
N GLY A 256 -5.99 -15.25 -6.58
CA GLY A 256 -7.19 -15.70 -7.27
C GLY A 256 -8.49 -15.49 -6.50
N ALA A 257 -8.43 -15.25 -5.18
CA ALA A 257 -9.63 -15.10 -4.36
C ALA A 257 -10.24 -13.70 -4.47
N PRO A 258 -11.53 -13.56 -4.80
CA PRO A 258 -12.24 -12.29 -4.72
C PRO A 258 -12.44 -11.88 -3.27
N LEU A 259 -12.13 -10.62 -2.94
CA LEU A 259 -12.45 -10.02 -1.64
C LEU A 259 -13.93 -9.65 -1.60
N SER A 260 -14.76 -10.66 -1.40
CA SER A 260 -16.19 -10.50 -1.12
C SER A 260 -16.56 -11.29 0.13
N ALA A 261 -17.58 -10.81 0.85
CA ALA A 261 -18.09 -11.48 2.05
C ALA A 261 -18.57 -12.92 1.77
N SER A 262 -19.01 -13.19 0.55
CA SER A 262 -19.51 -14.50 0.10
C SER A 262 -18.38 -15.49 -0.18
N SER A 263 -17.26 -15.01 -0.74
CA SER A 263 -16.16 -15.85 -1.23
C SER A 263 -15.22 -16.33 -0.13
N LEU A 264 -15.13 -15.60 0.98
CA LEU A 264 -14.21 -15.92 2.08
C LEU A 264 -14.79 -16.93 3.10
N ARG A 265 -16.08 -17.29 3.00
CA ARG A 265 -16.71 -18.35 3.79
C ARG A 265 -16.49 -19.76 3.22
N ILE A 266 -16.20 -19.89 1.94
CA ILE A 266 -16.14 -21.19 1.24
C ILE A 266 -14.82 -21.92 1.51
N THR A 267 -13.75 -21.21 1.79
CA THR A 267 -12.43 -21.82 2.01
C THR A 267 -12.20 -22.45 3.38
N SER A 268 -13.09 -22.26 4.37
CA SER A 268 -12.96 -22.90 5.69
C SER A 268 -13.57 -24.30 5.75
N ALA A 269 -14.24 -24.77 4.70
CA ALA A 269 -14.94 -26.05 4.66
C ALA A 269 -14.21 -27.16 3.89
N SER A 270 -13.05 -26.89 3.27
CA SER A 270 -12.36 -27.85 2.39
C SER A 270 -11.10 -28.50 3.00
N THR A 271 -10.88 -28.36 4.31
CA THR A 271 -9.81 -29.07 5.04
C THR A 271 -10.41 -29.85 6.21
N ALA A 272 -11.37 -30.70 5.90
CA ALA A 272 -11.79 -31.81 6.74
C ALA A 272 -11.96 -33.04 5.83
N SER A 273 -10.86 -33.77 5.64
CA SER A 273 -10.83 -35.14 5.14
C SER A 273 -9.71 -35.86 5.89
#